data_AF-A0A357ZW73-F1
#
_entry.id   AF-A0A357ZW73-F1
#
_cell.length_a   1.000
_cell.length_b   1.000
_cell.length_c   1.000
_cell.angle_alpha   90.00
_cell.angle_beta   90.00
_cell.angle_gamma   90.00
#
_symmetry.space_group_name_H-M   'P 1'
#
loop_
_entity.id
_entity.type
_entity.pdbx_description
1 polymer ?
#
loop_
_entity_poly.entity_id
_entity_poly.type
_entity_poly.pdbx_seq_one_letter_code
_entity_poly.pdbx_strand_id
1 'polypeptide(L)'
;MSSWTFTSESVTEGHPDKMADQISDAILDAMLTNDPMSRVACETLVTTGLAIIAGEVTTSGYVDIPSIVRDTIKGIGYDRESYGYDGETVGVMVSLDAQSSDIAQGVDDSEEVRTGTSGEDILNKQGAGDQGMM
;
A
#
# COMPACT_ATOMS: atom_id res chain seq x y z
N MET A 1 -19.94 -30.81 29.39
CA MET A 1 -19.02 -29.93 28.62
C MET A 1 -19.83 -29.34 27.48
N SER A 2 -19.82 -28.02 27.35
CA SER A 2 -20.37 -27.30 26.19
C SER A 2 -19.36 -27.36 25.05
N SER A 3 -19.80 -27.74 23.85
CA SER A 3 -19.04 -27.57 22.61
C SER A 3 -19.66 -26.44 21.80
N TRP A 4 -18.84 -25.74 21.03
CA TRP A 4 -19.28 -24.78 20.02
C TRP A 4 -18.50 -25.00 18.73
N THR A 5 -19.07 -24.50 17.64
CA THR A 5 -18.46 -24.55 16.32
C THR A 5 -17.87 -23.17 16.01
N PHE A 6 -16.67 -23.17 15.45
CA PHE A 6 -15.98 -21.99 14.94
C PHE A 6 -15.52 -22.27 13.52
N THR A 7 -15.65 -21.28 12.64
CA THR A 7 -15.23 -21.39 11.23
C THR A 7 -14.42 -20.16 10.87
N SER A 8 -13.40 -20.36 10.04
CA SER A 8 -12.58 -19.33 9.41
C SER A 8 -12.30 -19.76 7.97
N GLU A 9 -11.95 -18.79 7.11
CA GLU A 9 -11.66 -19.00 5.71
C GLU A 9 -10.37 -18.29 5.29
N SER A 10 -9.90 -18.61 4.10
CA SER A 10 -8.74 -17.99 3.46
C SER A 10 -8.93 -18.02 1.95
N VAL A 11 -8.21 -17.16 1.26
CA VAL A 11 -8.22 -17.07 -0.20
C VAL A 11 -6.78 -17.15 -0.71
N THR A 12 -6.61 -17.52 -1.97
CA THR A 12 -5.29 -17.62 -2.60
C THR A 12 -4.77 -16.23 -2.98
N GLU A 13 -3.48 -16.16 -3.31
CA GLU A 13 -2.83 -14.98 -3.91
C GLU A 13 -3.50 -14.50 -5.20
N GLY A 14 -4.21 -15.38 -5.91
CA GLY A 14 -4.95 -15.05 -7.14
C GLY A 14 -6.34 -14.46 -6.90
N HIS A 15 -6.83 -14.41 -5.66
CA HIS A 15 -8.08 -13.71 -5.37
C HIS A 15 -7.90 -12.21 -5.70
N PRO A 16 -8.84 -11.54 -6.39
CA PRO A 16 -8.66 -10.16 -6.84
C PRO A 16 -8.31 -9.20 -5.71
N ASP A 17 -8.94 -9.34 -4.53
CA ASP A 17 -8.60 -8.53 -3.36
C ASP A 17 -7.14 -8.75 -2.91
N LYS A 18 -6.68 -10.01 -2.86
CA LYS A 18 -5.28 -10.30 -2.49
C LYS A 18 -4.29 -9.92 -3.57
N MET A 19 -4.70 -9.90 -4.83
CA MET A 19 -3.89 -9.35 -5.92
C MET A 19 -3.73 -7.83 -5.76
N ALA A 20 -4.80 -7.12 -5.43
CA ALA A 20 -4.73 -5.69 -5.14
C ALA A 20 -3.79 -5.40 -3.95
N ASP A 21 -3.91 -6.17 -2.86
CA ASP A 21 -3.00 -6.08 -1.71
C ASP A 21 -1.53 -6.25 -2.15
N GLN A 22 -1.23 -7.31 -2.90
CA GLN A 22 0.14 -7.60 -3.37
C GLN A 22 0.69 -6.53 -4.32
N ILE A 23 -0.15 -5.93 -5.17
CA ILE A 23 0.27 -4.83 -6.04
C ILE A 23 0.62 -3.60 -5.21
N SER A 24 -0.23 -3.23 -4.25
CA SER A 24 0.02 -2.11 -3.34
C SER A 24 1.33 -2.31 -2.56
N ASP A 25 1.55 -3.51 -2.00
CA ASP A 25 2.78 -3.83 -1.26
C ASP A 25 4.01 -3.88 -2.16
N ALA A 26 3.90 -4.36 -3.40
CA ALA A 26 5.03 -4.36 -4.34
C ALA A 26 5.48 -2.93 -4.71
N ILE A 27 4.53 -1.98 -4.79
CA ILE A 27 4.83 -0.56 -5.00
C ILE A 27 5.49 0.03 -3.76
N LEU A 28 4.97 -0.27 -2.57
CA LEU A 28 5.59 0.10 -1.28
C LEU A 28 7.03 -0.39 -1.20
N ASP A 29 7.29 -1.66 -1.48
CA ASP A 29 8.62 -2.26 -1.46
C ASP A 29 9.58 -1.56 -2.41
N ALA A 30 9.14 -1.26 -3.63
CA ALA A 30 9.95 -0.55 -4.61
C ALA A 30 10.29 0.88 -4.15
N MET A 31 9.33 1.59 -3.55
CA MET A 31 9.55 2.93 -2.99
C MET A 31 10.52 2.89 -1.80
N LEU A 32 10.34 1.96 -0.86
CA LEU A 32 11.22 1.79 0.30
C LEU A 32 12.64 1.33 -0.07
N THR A 33 12.77 0.52 -1.13
CA THR A 33 14.07 0.10 -1.65
C THR A 33 14.89 1.29 -2.16
N ASN A 34 14.23 2.23 -2.84
CA ASN A 34 14.88 3.44 -3.36
C ASN A 34 15.08 4.50 -2.27
N ASP A 35 14.10 4.66 -1.37
CA ASP A 35 14.08 5.65 -0.32
C ASP A 35 13.40 5.06 0.94
N PRO A 36 14.19 4.64 1.95
CA PRO A 36 13.66 4.08 3.19
C PRO A 36 12.78 5.03 4.01
N MET A 37 12.78 6.33 3.70
CA MET A 37 11.93 7.33 4.34
C MET A 37 10.63 7.60 3.57
N SER A 38 10.36 6.83 2.52
CA SER A 38 9.13 6.98 1.73
C SER A 38 7.89 6.84 2.60
N ARG A 39 6.91 7.72 2.39
CA ARG A 39 5.56 7.60 2.95
C ARG A 39 4.64 7.16 1.84
N VAL A 40 3.99 6.01 2.01
CA VAL A 40 3.25 5.37 0.91
C VAL A 40 1.90 4.92 1.44
N ALA A 41 0.83 5.54 0.95
CA ALA A 41 -0.54 5.08 1.07
C ALA A 41 -1.04 4.75 -0.34
N CYS A 42 -0.69 3.55 -0.82
CA CYS A 42 -0.99 3.12 -2.18
C CYS A 42 -2.19 2.16 -2.18
N GLU A 43 -3.24 2.57 -2.87
CA GLU A 43 -4.49 1.82 -3.02
C GLU A 43 -4.58 1.24 -4.43
N THR A 44 -5.01 -0.01 -4.52
CA THR A 44 -5.16 -0.71 -5.80
C THR A 44 -6.58 -1.19 -6.00
N LEU A 45 -7.17 -0.84 -7.14
CA LEU A 45 -8.42 -1.44 -7.62
C LEU A 45 -8.13 -2.27 -8.87
N VAL A 46 -8.47 -3.55 -8.83
CA VAL A 46 -8.40 -4.45 -9.99
C VAL A 46 -9.80 -4.79 -10.49
N THR A 47 -9.98 -4.73 -11.81
CA THR A 47 -11.22 -5.16 -12.49
C THR A 47 -10.90 -5.59 -13.92
N THR A 48 -11.87 -6.07 -14.68
CA THR A 48 -11.65 -6.63 -16.03
C THR A 48 -10.78 -5.73 -16.91
N GLY A 49 -9.57 -6.20 -17.23
CA GLY A 49 -8.62 -5.52 -18.11
C GLY A 49 -8.01 -4.23 -17.55
N LEU A 50 -8.19 -3.92 -16.26
CA LEU A 50 -7.73 -2.65 -15.67
C LEU A 50 -7.17 -2.86 -14.25
N ALA A 51 -6.06 -2.19 -13.95
CA ALA A 51 -5.55 -1.94 -12.62
C ALA A 51 -5.44 -0.42 -12.41
N ILE A 52 -6.10 0.10 -11.38
CA ILE A 52 -6.05 1.51 -10.98
C ILE A 52 -5.24 1.61 -9.70
N ILE A 53 -4.19 2.43 -9.74
CA ILE A 53 -3.28 2.69 -8.64
C ILE A 53 -3.53 4.14 -8.21
N ALA A 54 -3.95 4.34 -6.97
CA ALA A 54 -4.35 5.63 -6.42
C ALA A 54 -3.83 5.82 -4.98
N GLY A 55 -3.99 7.02 -4.43
CA GLY A 55 -3.58 7.37 -3.08
C GLY A 55 -2.42 8.36 -3.04
N GLU A 56 -1.77 8.48 -1.89
CA GLU A 56 -0.78 9.51 -1.62
C GLU A 56 0.60 8.92 -1.31
N VAL A 57 1.61 9.40 -2.03
CA VAL A 57 3.00 8.95 -1.86
C VAL A 57 3.95 10.14 -1.71
N THR A 58 4.97 9.98 -0.89
CA THR A 58 6.08 10.92 -0.78
C THR A 58 7.37 10.12 -0.77
N THR A 59 8.16 10.26 -1.82
CA THR A 59 9.43 9.55 -1.99
C THR A 59 10.39 10.42 -2.81
N SER A 60 11.69 10.27 -2.56
CA SER A 60 12.74 10.92 -3.37
C SER A 60 13.16 10.09 -4.59
N GLY A 61 12.76 8.81 -4.66
CA GLY A 61 13.08 7.90 -5.74
C GLY A 61 12.04 7.89 -6.87
N TYR A 62 12.46 7.47 -8.07
CA TYR A 62 11.53 7.16 -9.15
C TYR A 62 11.19 5.66 -9.13
N VAL A 63 9.91 5.34 -9.30
CA VAL A 63 9.39 3.97 -9.35
C VAL A 63 8.53 3.81 -10.60
N ASP A 64 8.85 2.82 -11.44
CA ASP A 64 8.08 2.48 -12.64
C ASP A 64 6.89 1.58 -12.27
N ILE A 65 5.80 2.24 -11.82
CA ILE A 65 4.59 1.58 -11.33
C ILE A 65 3.96 0.64 -12.38
N PRO A 66 3.76 1.05 -13.65
CA PRO A 66 3.20 0.15 -14.66
C PRO A 66 3.95 -1.17 -14.79
N SER A 67 5.30 -1.15 -14.78
CA SER A 67 6.08 -2.37 -14.89
C SER A 67 5.93 -3.27 -13.65
N ILE A 68 5.97 -2.68 -12.44
CA ILE A 68 5.76 -3.42 -11.19
C ILE A 68 4.39 -4.08 -11.16
N VAL A 69 3.32 -3.35 -11.50
CA VAL A 69 1.95 -3.90 -11.53
C VAL A 69 1.88 -5.12 -12.45
N ARG A 70 2.43 -5.02 -13.66
CA ARG A 70 2.43 -6.13 -14.63
C ARG A 70 3.24 -7.32 -14.14
N ASP A 71 4.41 -7.08 -13.57
CA ASP A 71 5.30 -8.14 -13.10
C ASP A 71 4.71 -8.84 -11.86
N THR A 72 4.05 -8.10 -10.96
CA THR A 72 3.30 -8.69 -9.83
C THR A 72 2.15 -9.57 -10.33
N ILE A 73 1.34 -9.10 -11.28
CA ILE A 73 0.23 -9.88 -11.86
C ILE A 73 0.73 -11.16 -12.52
N LYS A 74 1.85 -11.09 -13.26
CA LYS A 74 2.50 -12.26 -13.87
C LYS A 74 3.10 -13.20 -12.84
N GLY A 75 3.68 -12.66 -11.77
CA GLY A 75 4.23 -13.42 -10.65
C GLY A 75 3.18 -14.27 -9.94
N ILE A 76 1.95 -13.76 -9.82
CA ILE A 76 0.76 -14.49 -9.29
C ILE A 76 0.30 -15.60 -10.26
N GLY A 77 0.61 -15.47 -11.56
CA GLY A 77 0.30 -16.46 -12.60
C GLY A 77 -0.73 -16.02 -13.64
N TYR A 78 -1.17 -14.76 -13.63
CA TYR A 78 -2.04 -14.20 -14.67
C TYR A 78 -1.20 -13.71 -15.86
N ASP A 79 -0.73 -14.67 -16.66
CA ASP A 79 0.25 -14.49 -17.75
C ASP A 79 -0.34 -14.73 -19.17
N ARG A 80 -1.67 -14.88 -19.27
CA ARG A 80 -2.37 -15.15 -20.53
C ARG A 80 -3.84 -14.78 -20.47
N GLU A 81 -4.36 -14.29 -21.59
CA GLU A 81 -5.76 -13.86 -21.74
C GLU A 81 -6.81 -14.91 -21.35
N SER A 82 -6.52 -16.21 -21.50
CA SER A 82 -7.49 -17.28 -21.24
C SER A 82 -7.95 -17.40 -19.79
N TYR A 83 -7.24 -16.75 -18.84
CA TYR A 83 -7.65 -16.68 -17.44
C TYR A 83 -8.63 -15.54 -17.15
N GLY A 84 -8.96 -14.71 -18.14
CA GLY A 84 -9.82 -13.54 -18.00
C GLY A 84 -9.10 -12.29 -17.49
N TYR A 85 -7.81 -12.41 -17.15
CA TYR A 85 -6.93 -11.31 -16.75
C TYR A 85 -5.49 -11.67 -17.12
N ASP A 86 -4.69 -10.69 -17.53
CA ASP A 86 -3.36 -10.92 -18.08
C ASP A 86 -2.45 -9.70 -17.86
N GLY A 87 -1.32 -9.90 -17.18
CA GLY A 87 -0.34 -8.85 -16.90
C GLY A 87 0.31 -8.26 -18.15
N GLU A 88 0.31 -8.94 -19.29
CA GLU A 88 0.84 -8.40 -20.55
C GLU A 88 -0.14 -7.42 -21.22
N THR A 89 -1.45 -7.61 -21.05
CA THR A 89 -2.48 -6.83 -21.77
C THR A 89 -3.31 -5.90 -20.88
N VAL A 90 -3.21 -6.04 -19.55
CA VAL A 90 -3.91 -5.20 -18.58
C VAL A 90 -3.61 -3.70 -18.82
N GLY A 91 -4.63 -2.85 -18.75
CA GLY A 91 -4.45 -1.41 -18.67
C GLY A 91 -4.00 -1.01 -17.26
N VAL A 92 -2.98 -0.17 -17.14
CA VAL A 92 -2.55 0.37 -15.83
C VAL A 92 -2.81 1.87 -15.81
N MET A 93 -3.64 2.32 -14.86
CA MET A 93 -3.93 3.73 -14.62
C MET A 93 -3.30 4.14 -13.30
N VAL A 94 -2.46 5.18 -13.33
CA VAL A 94 -1.79 5.71 -12.13
C VAL A 94 -2.33 7.10 -11.85
N SER A 95 -2.85 7.30 -10.64
CA SER A 95 -3.43 8.53 -10.13
C SER A 95 -2.97 8.77 -8.68
N LEU A 96 -1.65 8.95 -8.52
CA LEU A 96 -1.03 9.22 -7.22
C LEU A 96 -0.79 10.71 -7.01
N ASP A 97 -1.03 11.16 -5.78
CA ASP A 97 -0.73 12.52 -5.32
C ASP A 97 0.37 12.52 -4.25
N ALA A 98 0.86 13.72 -3.90
CA ALA A 98 1.74 13.88 -2.75
C ALA A 98 0.96 13.80 -1.43
N GLN A 99 1.60 13.35 -0.36
CA GLN A 99 1.00 13.41 0.98
C GLN A 99 0.68 14.87 1.35
N SER A 100 -0.51 15.09 1.92
CA SER A 100 -0.90 16.41 2.44
C SER A 100 0.09 16.91 3.49
N SER A 101 0.50 18.18 3.38
CA SER A 101 1.36 18.83 4.38
C SER A 101 0.73 18.86 5.77
N ASP A 102 -0.60 18.90 5.84
CA ASP A 102 -1.35 18.95 7.11
C ASP A 102 -1.29 17.61 7.85
N ILE A 103 -1.22 16.51 7.11
CA ILE A 103 -0.95 15.17 7.65
C ILE A 103 0.54 15.08 8.00
N ALA A 104 1.40 15.51 7.07
CA ALA A 104 2.84 15.35 7.21
C ALA A 104 3.38 15.97 8.50
N GLN A 105 2.96 17.20 8.81
CA GLN A 105 3.37 17.91 10.04
C GLN A 105 2.94 17.19 11.33
N GLY A 106 1.82 16.45 11.32
CA GLY A 106 1.33 15.71 12.49
C GLY A 106 2.12 14.42 12.72
N VAL A 107 2.66 13.83 11.65
CA VAL A 107 3.51 12.64 11.71
C VAL A 107 4.96 13.01 12.00
N ASP A 108 5.47 14.07 11.36
CA ASP A 108 6.86 14.52 11.51
C ASP A 108 7.18 14.92 12.95
N ASP A 109 6.27 15.66 13.58
CA ASP A 109 6.34 16.06 14.98
C ASP A 109 5.01 15.76 15.69
N SER A 110 5.06 14.84 16.64
CA SER A 110 3.91 14.42 17.45
C SER A 110 3.25 15.58 18.21
N GLU A 111 2.03 15.35 18.70
CA GLU A 111 1.35 16.34 19.55
C GLU A 111 2.16 16.65 20.81
N GLU A 112 2.80 15.66 21.42
CA GLU A 112 3.64 15.82 22.60
C GLU A 112 4.86 16.71 22.31
N VAL A 113 5.47 16.57 21.12
CA VAL A 113 6.57 17.46 20.70
C VAL A 113 6.06 18.87 20.44
N ARG A 114 4.96 19.02 19.68
CA ARG A 114 4.40 20.33 19.32
C ARG A 114 3.90 21.11 20.55
N THR A 115 3.46 20.41 21.59
CA THR A 115 3.00 21.00 22.86
C THR A 115 4.11 21.13 23.91
N GLY A 116 5.31 20.61 23.66
CA GLY A 116 6.45 20.66 24.59
C GLY A 116 6.32 19.72 25.80
N THR A 117 5.53 18.66 25.69
CA THR A 117 5.28 17.67 26.74
C THR A 117 6.03 16.35 26.54
N SER A 118 6.73 16.18 25.42
CA SER A 118 7.44 14.96 25.00
C SER A 118 8.64 14.54 25.87
N GLY A 119 9.11 15.40 26.78
CA GLY A 119 10.35 15.17 27.51
C GLY A 119 11.58 15.15 26.58
N GLU A 120 12.62 14.38 26.92
CA GLU A 120 13.86 14.29 26.12
C GLU A 120 13.92 13.05 25.20
N ASP A 121 12.84 12.26 25.09
CA ASP A 121 12.86 10.98 24.37
C ASP A 121 12.62 11.17 22.86
N ILE A 122 13.61 10.77 22.05
CA ILE A 122 13.53 10.79 20.59
C ILE A 122 12.41 9.89 20.05
N LEU A 123 12.00 8.86 20.80
CA LEU A 123 10.93 7.96 20.42
C LEU A 123 9.56 8.64 20.42
N ASN A 124 9.39 9.73 21.18
CA ASN A 124 8.17 10.53 21.18
C ASN A 124 8.07 11.47 19.99
N LYS A 125 9.08 11.51 19.10
CA LYS A 125 9.11 12.46 18.00
C LYS A 125 7.99 12.22 16.98
N GLN A 126 7.80 10.98 16.57
CA GLN A 126 6.88 10.65 15.48
C GLN A 126 5.45 10.51 16.00
N GLY A 127 4.52 11.26 15.38
CA GLY A 127 3.10 11.13 15.66
C GLY A 127 2.46 9.95 14.91
N ALA A 128 1.29 9.52 15.37
CA ALA A 128 0.46 8.58 14.62
C ALA A 128 -0.03 9.23 13.30
N GLY A 129 -0.09 8.43 12.23
CA GLY A 129 -0.55 8.88 10.90
C GLY A 129 -2.04 9.21 10.84
N ASP A 130 -2.82 8.58 11.71
CA ASP A 130 -4.26 8.80 11.86
C ASP A 130 -4.69 8.34 13.26
N GLN A 131 -5.94 8.63 13.65
CA GLN A 131 -6.61 7.94 14.74
C GLN A 131 -6.77 6.44 14.43
N GLY A 132 -6.81 5.58 15.45
CA GLY A 132 -6.99 4.16 15.19
C GLY A 132 -7.19 3.29 16.42
N MET A 133 -7.54 2.02 16.16
CA MET A 133 -7.58 0.92 17.12
C MET A 133 -6.90 -0.30 16.49
N MET A 134 -6.17 -1.07 17.29
CA MET A 134 -5.35 -2.20 16.82
C MET A 134 -5.60 -3.45 17.69
#